data_AF-A0A5D2IS98-F1
#
_entry.id   AF-A0A5D2IS98-F1
#
_cell.length_a   1.000
_cell.length_b   1.000
_cell.length_c   1.000
_cell.angle_alpha   90.00
_cell.angle_beta   90.00
_cell.angle_gamma   90.00
#
_symmetry.space_group_name_H-M   'P 1'
#
loop_
_entity.id
_entity.type
_entity.pdbx_description
1 polymer ?
#
loop_
_entity_poly.entity_id
_entity_poly.type
_entity_poly.pdbx_seq_one_letter_code
_entity_poly.pdbx_strand_id
1 'polypeptide(L)'
;METLRISHATTICISSKEKFGFSRNYFLAKEMGSSGKKSARKLSGINVVDEQELREASANIEPKHQNDVAVLINSYKSSYPKWVFDLSDEGTAPAE
;
A
#
# COMPACT_ATOMS: atom_id res chain seq x y z
N MET A 1 -31.54 33.03 -15.47
CA MET A 1 -30.81 32.99 -14.19
C MET A 1 -31.43 31.84 -13.41
N GLU A 2 -30.82 30.70 -13.11
CA GLU A 2 -29.42 30.26 -13.09
C GLU A 2 -29.47 28.73 -13.30
N THR A 3 -28.54 28.16 -14.07
CA THR A 3 -28.27 26.72 -14.07
C THR A 3 -27.34 26.39 -12.90
N LEU A 4 -27.71 25.46 -12.02
CA LEU A 4 -26.73 24.77 -11.18
C LEU A 4 -26.82 23.25 -11.41
N ARG A 5 -25.99 22.81 -12.36
CA ARG A 5 -25.64 21.41 -12.55
C ARG A 5 -24.60 21.04 -11.51
N ILE A 6 -24.94 20.12 -10.61
CA ILE A 6 -23.94 19.26 -9.99
C ILE A 6 -24.45 17.83 -10.21
N SER A 7 -23.85 17.17 -11.21
CA SER A 7 -24.21 15.80 -11.56
C SER A 7 -23.82 14.86 -10.43
N HIS A 8 -24.77 14.02 -10.07
CA HIS A 8 -24.58 12.80 -9.31
C HIS A 8 -23.38 11.97 -9.80
N ALA A 9 -22.85 11.20 -8.86
CA ALA A 9 -21.86 10.14 -9.01
C ALA A 9 -20.39 10.59 -9.03
N THR A 10 -19.78 10.67 -7.84
CA THR A 10 -18.60 9.84 -7.49
C THR A 10 -18.44 9.86 -5.96
N THR A 11 -19.33 9.16 -5.25
CA THR A 11 -19.02 8.73 -3.87
C THR A 11 -18.09 7.53 -4.02
N ILE A 12 -16.81 7.72 -3.69
CA ILE A 12 -15.87 6.61 -3.58
C ILE A 12 -16.24 5.86 -2.29
N CYS A 13 -17.08 4.83 -2.41
CA CYS A 13 -17.34 3.89 -1.34
C CYS A 13 -16.10 3.02 -1.13
N ILE A 14 -15.27 3.34 -0.14
CA ILE A 14 -14.33 2.38 0.42
C ILE A 14 -15.11 1.57 1.46
N SER A 15 -15.81 0.52 1.00
CA SER A 15 -16.42 -0.49 1.86
C SER A 15 -15.72 -1.82 1.61
N SER A 16 -15.35 -2.52 2.69
CA SER A 16 -14.44 -3.67 2.79
C SER A 16 -14.91 -4.93 2.02
N LYS A 17 -14.89 -4.85 0.69
CA LYS A 17 -15.15 -5.95 -0.27
C LYS A 17 -13.91 -6.14 -1.18
N GLU A 18 -12.74 -6.19 -0.55
CA GLU A 18 -11.41 -5.89 -1.13
C GLU A 18 -10.74 -6.97 -2.00
N LYS A 19 -11.44 -8.02 -2.46
CA LYS A 19 -10.86 -8.98 -3.44
C LYS A 19 -11.44 -8.90 -4.86
N PHE A 20 -12.59 -8.25 -5.06
CA PHE A 20 -13.25 -8.22 -6.37
C PHE A 20 -13.02 -6.92 -7.16
N GLY A 21 -12.46 -5.89 -6.54
CA GLY A 21 -12.19 -4.60 -7.18
C GLY A 21 -10.88 -4.54 -7.98
N PHE A 22 -9.95 -5.47 -7.75
CA PHE A 22 -8.62 -5.40 -8.35
C PHE A 22 -8.63 -5.66 -9.86
N SER A 23 -9.41 -6.65 -10.31
CA SER A 23 -9.54 -6.98 -11.74
C SER A 23 -10.21 -5.83 -12.50
N ARG A 24 -11.40 -5.40 -12.08
CA ARG A 24 -12.18 -4.38 -12.79
C ARG A 24 -11.47 -3.03 -12.86
N ASN A 25 -10.85 -2.57 -11.77
CA ASN A 25 -10.16 -1.27 -11.77
C ASN A 25 -8.89 -1.29 -12.62
N TYR A 26 -8.18 -2.41 -12.70
CA TYR A 26 -7.01 -2.53 -13.57
C TYR A 26 -7.38 -2.45 -15.06
N PHE A 27 -8.41 -3.19 -15.49
CA PHE A 27 -8.85 -3.14 -16.89
C PHE A 27 -9.42 -1.76 -17.27
N LEU A 28 -10.23 -1.15 -16.40
CA LEU A 28 -10.77 0.19 -16.63
C LEU A 28 -9.65 1.25 -16.71
N ALA A 29 -8.64 1.18 -15.84
CA ALA A 29 -7.49 2.09 -15.90
C ALA A 29 -6.63 1.86 -17.15
N LYS A 30 -6.45 0.60 -17.56
CA LYS A 30 -5.70 0.24 -18.78
C LYS A 30 -6.41 0.74 -20.04
N GLU A 31 -7.73 0.60 -20.12
CA GLU A 31 -8.52 1.05 -21.27
C GLU A 31 -8.69 2.58 -21.31
N MET A 32 -8.84 3.24 -20.15
CA MET A 32 -8.98 4.71 -20.07
C MET A 32 -7.65 5.48 -20.01
N GLY A 33 -6.50 4.80 -19.87
CA GLY A 33 -5.16 5.40 -19.71
C GLY A 33 -4.62 6.21 -20.91
N SER A 34 -5.38 6.28 -22.00
CA SER A 34 -5.04 7.09 -23.18
C SER A 34 -5.63 8.51 -23.15
N SER A 35 -6.75 8.73 -22.44
CA SER A 35 -7.61 9.93 -22.64
C SER A 35 -7.51 10.99 -21.54
N GLY A 36 -6.81 10.72 -20.43
CA GLY A 36 -6.55 11.71 -19.39
C GLY A 36 -5.45 12.70 -19.79
N LYS A 37 -5.57 13.98 -19.40
CA LYS A 37 -4.47 14.95 -19.46
C LYS A 37 -3.24 14.36 -18.75
N LYS A 38 -2.26 13.88 -19.51
CA LYS A 38 -0.99 13.39 -18.97
C LYS A 38 -0.16 14.57 -18.50
N SER A 39 0.36 14.50 -17.28
CA SER A 39 1.35 15.46 -16.81
C SER A 39 2.62 15.31 -17.64
N ALA A 40 3.10 16.40 -18.23
CA ALA A 40 4.38 16.42 -18.93
C ALA A 40 5.58 16.51 -17.97
N ARG A 41 5.36 16.46 -16.65
CA ARG A 41 6.44 16.54 -15.65
C ARG A 41 7.31 15.30 -15.74
N LYS A 42 8.51 15.49 -16.29
CA LYS A 42 9.54 14.45 -16.42
C LYS A 42 10.25 14.26 -15.08
N LEU A 43 10.77 13.06 -14.84
CA LEU A 43 11.64 12.77 -13.69
C LEU A 43 12.91 13.62 -13.70
N SER A 44 13.41 14.01 -14.89
CA SER A 44 14.53 14.93 -15.03
C SER A 44 14.26 16.35 -14.50
N GLY A 45 12.99 16.69 -14.22
CA GLY A 45 12.62 17.94 -13.58
C GLY A 45 12.67 17.90 -12.05
N ILE A 46 13.06 16.76 -11.47
CA ILE A 46 13.28 16.60 -10.03
C ILE A 46 14.73 16.99 -9.73
N ASN A 47 14.96 17.71 -8.62
CA ASN A 47 16.31 18.03 -8.18
C ASN A 47 17.05 16.74 -7.78
N VAL A 48 18.25 16.55 -8.32
CA VAL A 48 19.13 15.45 -7.89
C VAL A 48 19.80 15.91 -6.59
N VAL A 49 19.61 15.13 -5.53
CA VAL A 49 20.18 15.37 -4.20
C VAL A 49 21.12 14.21 -3.90
N ASP A 50 22.22 14.49 -3.19
CA ASP A 50 23.17 13.46 -2.77
C ASP A 50 22.50 12.41 -1.84
N GLU A 51 22.93 11.16 -1.96
CA GLU A 51 22.35 10.03 -1.21
C GLU A 51 22.42 10.26 0.31
N GLN A 52 23.51 10.87 0.77
CA GLN A 52 23.74 11.10 2.19
C GLN A 52 22.75 12.13 2.76
N GLU A 53 22.48 13.22 2.03
CA GLU A 53 21.48 14.22 2.43
C GLU A 53 20.08 13.61 2.46
N LEU A 54 19.74 12.74 1.49
CA LEU A 54 18.46 12.03 1.48
C LEU A 54 18.32 11.07 2.66
N ARG A 55 19.39 10.35 3.04
CA ARG A 55 19.37 9.48 4.22
C ARG A 55 19.15 10.26 5.51
N GLU A 56 19.86 11.38 5.67
CA GLU A 56 19.72 12.25 6.83
C GLU A 56 18.32 12.86 6.92
N ALA A 57 17.80 13.38 5.80
CA ALA A 57 16.44 13.90 5.72
C ALA A 57 15.41 12.81 6.05
N SER A 58 15.58 11.60 5.52
CA SER A 58 14.69 10.47 5.80
C SER A 58 14.73 10.04 7.28
N ALA A 59 15.90 10.06 7.91
CA ALA A 59 16.06 9.69 9.31
C ALA A 59 15.41 10.71 10.26
N ASN A 60 15.33 11.98 9.84
CA ASN A 60 14.71 13.06 10.60
C ASN A 60 13.17 13.09 10.50
N ILE A 61 12.56 12.25 9.66
CA ILE A 61 11.10 12.20 9.54
C ILE A 61 10.50 11.61 10.81
N GLU A 62 9.59 12.36 11.45
CA GLU A 62 8.93 11.93 12.66
C GLU A 62 8.03 10.70 12.42
N PRO A 63 8.24 9.59 13.14
CA PRO A 63 7.41 8.40 13.01
C PRO A 63 6.04 8.61 13.66
N LYS A 64 4.99 8.75 12.84
CA LYS A 64 3.62 9.09 13.29
C LYS A 64 2.86 7.99 14.03
N HIS A 65 3.18 6.72 13.80
CA HIS A 65 2.34 5.58 14.24
C HIS A 65 3.13 4.57 15.08
N GLN A 66 4.04 5.03 15.94
CA GLN A 66 4.89 4.15 16.74
C GLN A 66 4.10 3.17 17.62
N ASN A 67 2.97 3.60 18.18
CA ASN A 67 2.12 2.74 19.02
C ASN A 67 1.48 1.62 18.19
N ASP A 68 0.88 1.95 17.05
CA ASP A 68 0.25 0.97 16.16
C ASP A 68 1.27 -0.05 15.66
N VAL A 69 2.50 0.39 15.35
CA VAL A 69 3.62 -0.49 14.99
C VAL A 69 3.96 -1.44 16.15
N ALA A 70 4.01 -0.95 17.38
CA ALA A 70 4.28 -1.78 18.55
C ALA A 70 3.17 -2.81 18.82
N VAL A 71 1.90 -2.41 18.71
CA VAL A 71 0.75 -3.31 18.83
C VAL A 71 0.79 -4.38 17.74
N LEU A 72 1.10 -4.00 16.50
CA LEU A 72 1.24 -4.92 15.38
C LEU A 72 2.40 -5.92 15.59
N ILE A 73 3.56 -5.45 16.06
CA ILE A 73 4.69 -6.34 16.36
C ILE A 73 4.30 -7.35 17.45
N ASN A 74 3.56 -6.93 18.47
CA ASN A 74 3.13 -7.82 19.54
C ASN A 74 2.11 -8.86 19.07
N SER A 75 1.20 -8.51 18.15
CA SER A 75 0.28 -9.47 17.55
C SER A 75 0.98 -10.49 16.65
N TYR A 76 2.07 -10.11 15.98
CA TYR A 76 2.93 -11.07 15.27
C TYR A 76 3.66 -12.00 16.25
N LYS A 77 4.22 -11.47 17.33
CA LYS A 77 4.93 -12.28 18.34
C LYS A 77 4.03 -13.32 19.00
N SER A 78 2.76 -13.01 19.26
CA SER A 78 1.81 -13.98 19.82
C SER A 78 1.53 -15.16 18.86
N SER A 79 1.81 -14.99 17.56
CA SER A 79 1.68 -16.04 16.55
C SER A 79 2.93 -16.92 16.41
N TYR A 80 4.06 -16.53 17.02
CA TYR A 80 5.32 -17.30 16.91
C TYR A 80 5.21 -18.75 17.39
N PRO A 81 4.53 -19.08 18.51
CA PRO A 81 4.41 -20.47 18.94
C PRO A 81 3.74 -21.36 17.90
N LYS A 82 2.73 -20.83 17.20
CA LYS A 82 2.06 -21.53 16.11
C LYS A 82 3.02 -21.76 14.93
N TRP A 83 3.77 -20.75 14.54
CA TRP A 83 4.73 -20.88 13.44
C TRP A 83 5.89 -21.82 13.78
N VAL A 84 6.38 -21.80 15.02
CA VAL A 84 7.41 -22.74 15.48
C VAL A 84 6.89 -24.17 15.37
N PHE A 85 5.65 -24.45 15.79
CA PHE A 85 5.03 -25.76 15.63
C PHE A 85 4.90 -26.15 14.15
N ASP A 86 4.27 -25.29 13.34
CA ASP A 86 4.03 -25.54 11.91
C ASP A 86 5.36 -25.75 11.13
N LEU A 87 6.44 -25.06 11.51
CA LEU A 87 7.77 -25.19 10.88
C LEU A 87 8.60 -26.37 11.41
N SER A 88 8.34 -26.82 12.65
CA SER A 88 9.07 -27.94 13.25
C SER A 88 8.49 -29.30 12.84
N ASP A 89 7.19 -29.35 12.52
CA ASP A 89 6.52 -30.58 12.08
C ASP A 89 6.92 -31.01 10.66
N GLU A 90 7.51 -30.12 9.84
CA GLU A 90 7.98 -30.45 8.48
C GLU A 90 9.38 -31.13 8.47
N GLY A 91 9.94 -31.48 9.63
CA GLY A 91 11.34 -31.93 9.78
C GLY A 91 11.59 -33.36 10.31
N THR A 92 10.57 -34.13 10.70
CA THR A 92 10.82 -35.49 11.26
C THR A 92 9.87 -36.53 10.68
N ALA A 93 10.26 -37.07 9.52
CA ALA A 93 9.83 -38.41 9.13
C ALA A 93 10.47 -39.42 10.12
N PRO A 94 9.72 -40.35 10.73
CA PRO A 94 10.32 -41.38 11.56
C PRO A 94 11.20 -42.28 10.68
N ALA A 95 12.49 -42.35 10.99
CA ALA A 95 13.37 -43.36 10.43
C ALA A 95 12.94 -44.72 10.99
N GLU A 96 12.67 -45.65 10.06
CA GLU A 96 12.38 -47.08 10.33
C GLU A 96 13.53 -47.80 11.05
#